data_AF-A0A2N5M3Z7-F1
#
_entry.id   AF-A0A2N5M3Z7-F1
#
_cell.length_a   1.000
_cell.length_b   1.000
_cell.length_c   1.000
_cell.angle_alpha   90.00
_cell.angle_beta   90.00
_cell.angle_gamma   90.00
#
_symmetry.space_group_name_H-M   'P 1'
#
loop_
_entity.id
_entity.type
_entity.pdbx_description
1 polymer ?
#
loop_
_entity_poly.entity_id
_entity_poly.type
_entity_poly.pdbx_seq_one_letter_code
_entity_poly.pdbx_strand_id
1 'polypeptide(L)' 'MSKVNQRKRYSVVVEGNGKIEHAVIIAESLDLMYWQVHKLYGHLLKDEDGRDVGKVSFVESALT' A
#
# COMPACT_ATOMS: atom_id res chain seq x y z
N MET A 1 -13.11 -27.30 -0.42
CA MET A 1 -12.33 -26.60 -1.47
C MET A 1 -11.63 -25.42 -0.83
N SER A 2 -10.33 -25.53 -0.60
CA SER A 2 -9.51 -24.41 -0.11
C SER A 2 -9.41 -23.40 -1.25
N LYS A 3 -10.01 -22.21 -1.12
CA LYS A 3 -9.72 -21.10 -2.04
C LYS A 3 -8.21 -20.85 -1.93
N VAL A 4 -7.46 -21.18 -2.98
CA VAL A 4 -6.10 -20.67 -3.14
C VAL A 4 -6.29 -19.17 -3.29
N ASN A 5 -6.13 -18.43 -2.20
CA ASN A 5 -6.20 -16.98 -2.23
C ASN A 5 -4.91 -16.54 -2.95
N GLN A 6 -4.98 -16.42 -4.28
CA GLN A 6 -3.84 -16.05 -5.09
C GLN A 6 -3.41 -14.65 -4.67
N ARG A 7 -2.32 -14.60 -3.90
CA ARG A 7 -1.64 -13.37 -3.54
C ARG A 7 -1.31 -12.61 -4.82
N LYS A 8 -1.53 -11.31 -4.80
CA LYS A 8 -1.21 -10.39 -5.89
C LYS A 8 -0.04 -9.51 -5.50
N ARG A 9 0.69 -9.05 -6.51
CA ARG A 9 1.81 -8.13 -6.34
C ARG A 9 1.33 -6.72 -6.69
N TYR A 10 1.50 -5.80 -5.75
CA TYR A 10 1.18 -4.39 -5.90
C TYR A 10 2.48 -3.58 -5.89
N SER A 11 2.77 -2.91 -7.00
CA SER A 11 3.81 -1.87 -7.02
C SER A 11 3.15 -0.57 -6.58
N VAL A 12 3.51 -0.11 -5.38
CA VAL A 12 2.88 1.02 -4.69
C VAL A 12 3.83 2.22 -4.68
N VAL A 13 3.28 3.40 -4.92
CA VAL A 13 3.94 4.70 -4.72
C VAL A 13 3.18 5.43 -3.61
N VAL A 14 3.91 5.85 -2.58
CA VAL A 14 3.38 6.64 -1.46
C VAL A 14 4.02 8.01 -1.51
N GLU A 15 3.19 9.04 -1.69
CA GLU A 15 3.61 10.44 -1.77
C GLU A 15 3.03 11.18 -0.56
N GLY A 16 3.85 11.86 0.23
CA GLY A 16 3.36 12.59 1.40
C GLY A 16 4.49 13.18 2.23
N ASN A 17 4.19 14.24 2.98
CA ASN A 17 5.19 14.96 3.79
C ASN A 17 6.47 15.35 3.01
N GLY A 18 6.30 15.72 1.73
CA GLY A 18 7.40 16.11 0.84
C GLY A 18 8.31 14.95 0.39
N LYS A 19 7.92 13.70 0.66
CA LYS A 19 8.66 12.49 0.28
C LYS A 19 7.85 11.63 -0.68
N ILE A 20 8.57 10.85 -1.47
CA ILE A 20 8.02 9.85 -2.39
C ILE A 20 8.74 8.54 -2.10
N GLU A 21 7.98 7.51 -1.72
CA GLU A 21 8.49 6.17 -1.44
C GLU A 21 7.87 5.16 -2.41
N HIS A 22 8.69 4.22 -2.85
CA HIS A 22 8.27 3.12 -3.73
C HIS A 22 8.36 1.80 -2.98
N ALA A 23 7.30 0.99 -3.06
CA ALA A 23 7.22 -0.29 -2.36
C ALA A 23 6.62 -1.37 -3.26
N VAL A 24 6.98 -2.62 -2.99
CA VAL A 24 6.27 -3.78 -3.54
C VAL A 24 5.57 -4.49 -2.39
N ILE A 25 4.25 -4.57 -2.47
CA ILE A 25 3.41 -5.22 -1.47
C ILE A 25 2.78 -6.48 -2.07
N ILE A 26 2.93 -7.60 -1.38
CA ILE A 26 2.28 -8.85 -1.74
C ILE A 26 1.13 -9.06 -0.76
N ALA A 27 -0.10 -9.00 -1.27
CA ALA A 27 -1.31 -9.11 -0.45
C ALA A 27 -2.37 -9.96 -1.15
N GLU A 28 -3.28 -10.53 -0.36
CA GLU A 28 -4.37 -11.36 -0.87
C GLU A 28 -5.54 -10.54 -1.43
N SER A 29 -5.60 -9.25 -1.08
CA SER A 29 -6.61 -8.31 -1.55
C SER A 29 -6.08 -6.88 -1.53
N LEU A 30 -6.84 -5.99 -2.16
CA LEU A 30 -6.57 -4.56 -2.14
C LEU A 30 -6.65 -3.98 -0.72
N ASP A 31 -7.60 -4.43 0.10
CA ASP A 31 -7.76 -3.96 1.48
C ASP A 31 -6.54 -4.35 2.35
N LEU A 32 -6.04 -5.57 2.17
CA LEU A 32 -4.83 -6.02 2.87
C LEU A 32 -3.58 -5.31 2.36
N MET A 33 -3.53 -4.95 1.08
CA MET A 33 -2.48 -4.09 0.53
C MET A 33 -2.51 -2.72 1.23
N TYR A 34 -3.66 -2.03 1.26
CA TYR A 34 -3.79 -0.74 1.93
C TYR A 34 -3.47 -0.81 3.41
N TRP A 35 -3.93 -1.85 4.12
CA TRP A 35 -3.59 -2.05 5.52
C TRP A 35 -2.07 -2.14 5.74
N GLN A 36 -1.36 -2.85 4.87
CA GLN A 36 0.11 -2.91 4.92
C GLN A 36 0.75 -1.55 4.58
N VAL A 37 0.24 -0.83 3.58
CA VAL A 37 0.72 0.53 3.25
C VAL A 37 0.58 1.46 4.46
N HIS A 38 -0.58 1.50 5.10
CA HIS A 38 -0.81 2.35 6.28
C HIS A 38 0.07 1.94 7.46
N LYS A 39 0.33 0.64 7.64
CA LYS A 39 1.21 0.16 8.71
C LYS A 39 2.68 0.57 8.48
N LEU A 40 3.16 0.51 7.24
CA LEU A 40 4.57 0.79 6.91
C LEU A 40 4.84 2.29 6.68
N TYR A 41 3.93 2.96 5.97
CA TYR A 41 4.09 4.32 5.46
C TYR A 41 3.08 5.32 6.05
N GLY A 42 2.34 4.93 7.11
CA GLY A 42 1.36 5.81 7.74
C GLY A 42 1.93 7.17 8.19
N HIS A 43 3.22 7.21 8.54
CA HIS A 43 3.94 8.43 8.89
C HIS A 43 4.15 9.41 7.71
N LEU A 44 3.97 8.98 6.47
CA LEU A 44 3.95 9.84 5.28
C LEU A 44 2.53 10.25 4.90
N LEU A 45 1.55 9.42 5.25
CA LEU A 45 0.16 9.61 4.89
C LEU A 45 -0.56 10.59 5.81
N LYS A 46 -0.05 10.79 7.03
CA LYS A 46 -0.63 11.68 8.03
C LYS A 46 0.29 12.84 8.39
N ASP A 47 -0.30 14.00 8.64
CA ASP A 47 0.38 15.15 9.24
C ASP A 47 0.44 15.04 10.78
N GLU A 48 1.04 16.03 11.44
CA GLU A 48 1.18 16.08 12.90
C GLU A 48 -0.17 16.14 13.63
N ASP A 49 -1.21 16.63 12.97
CA ASP A 49 -2.59 16.68 13.46
C ASP A 49 -3.37 15.37 13.20
N GLY A 50 -2.72 14.40 12.53
CA GLY A 50 -3.32 13.11 12.18
C GLY A 50 -4.24 13.13 10.96
N ARG A 51 -4.25 14.22 10.19
CA ARG A 51 -5.04 14.36 8.96
C ARG A 51 -4.36 13.65 7.80
N ASP A 52 -5.15 13.03 6.94
CA ASP A 52 -4.63 12.36 5.75
C ASP A 52 -4.20 13.41 4.71
N VAL A 53 -2.90 13.52 4.50
CA VAL A 53 -2.25 14.47 3.55
C VAL A 53 -1.50 13.76 2.42
N GLY A 54 -1.26 12.45 2.58
CA GLY A 54 -0.54 11.66 1.58
C GLY A 54 -1.47 11.00 0.56
N LYS A 55 -0.85 10.61 -0.55
CA LYS A 55 -1.48 9.94 -1.68
C LYS A 55 -0.84 8.57 -1.87
N VAL A 56 -1.67 7.55 -2.07
CA VAL A 56 -1.24 6.20 -2.45
C VAL A 56 -1.69 5.96 -3.88
N SER A 57 -0.79 5.50 -4.73
CA SER A 57 -1.11 4.98 -6.06
C SER A 57 -0.46 3.62 -6.25
N PHE A 58 -1.05 2.75 -7.05
CA PHE A 58 -0.54 1.40 -7.23
C PHE A 58 -0.88 0.81 -8.59
N VAL A 59 -0.07 -0.19 -8.98
CA VAL A 59 -0.36 -1.08 -10.10
C VAL A 59 -0.40 -2.51 -9.58
N GLU A 60 -1.49 -3.22 -9.87
CA GLU A 60 -1.66 -4.64 -9.55
C GLU A 60 -1.05 -5.52 -10.67
N SER A 61 -0.37 -6.58 -10.28
CA SER A 61 0.17 -7.60 -11.17
C SER A 61 0.04 -9.00 -10.56
N ALA A 62 -0.02 -10.02 -11.42
CA ALA A 62 0.01 -11.40 -10.98
C ALA A 62 1.35 -11.74 -10.34
N LEU A 63 1.32 -12.60 -9.32
CA LEU A 63 2.52 -13.19 -8.75
C LEU A 63 3.01 -14.31 -9.69
N THR A 64 3.80 -13.93 -10.69
CA THR A 64 4.53 -14.85 -11.59
C THR A 64 5.65 -15.54 -10.85
#